data_AF-A0A1T4PGS0-F1
#
_entry.id   AF-A0A1T4PGS0-F1
#
_cell.length_a   1.000
_cell.length_b   1.000
_cell.length_c   1.000
_cell.angle_alpha   90.00
_cell.angle_beta   90.00
_cell.angle_gamma   90.00
#
_symmetry.space_group_name_H-M   'P 1'
#
loop_
_entity.id
_entity.type
_entity.pdbx_description
1 polymer ?
#
loop_
_entity_poly.entity_id
_entity_poly.type
_entity_poly.pdbx_seq_one_letter_code
_entity_poly.pdbx_strand_id
1 'polypeptide(L)' 'MDKDESGEKTKKNTSLRLKNETLKALKIKAIEQDSSIQKIVEQLVEDYLAGRVKLKTNGSKSK' A
#
# COMPACT_ATOMS: atom_id res chain seq x y z
N MET A 1 2.68 34.98 -12.95
CA MET A 1 4.05 34.59 -12.52
C MET A 1 3.90 33.15 -12.08
N ASP A 2 3.94 32.32 -13.09
CA ASP A 2 3.47 30.95 -13.11
C ASP A 2 4.70 30.08 -12.96
N LYS A 3 4.76 29.28 -11.90
CA LYS A 3 5.79 28.26 -11.76
C LYS A 3 5.34 27.09 -10.89
N ASP A 4 4.31 26.40 -11.38
CA ASP A 4 4.03 24.99 -11.07
C ASP A 4 5.07 24.13 -11.82
N GLU A 5 6.31 24.13 -11.34
CA GLU A 5 7.35 23.18 -11.76
C GLU A 5 7.69 22.25 -10.59
N SER A 6 6.91 21.18 -10.45
CA SER A 6 7.36 19.84 -10.02
C SER A 6 6.15 18.90 -10.01
N GLY A 7 6.01 18.11 -11.08
CA GLY A 7 4.94 17.12 -11.26
C GLY A 7 4.99 15.92 -10.32
N GLU A 8 5.51 16.06 -9.10
CA GLU A 8 5.22 15.14 -8.01
C GLU A 8 3.81 15.44 -7.52
N LYS A 9 2.83 14.72 -8.08
CA LYS A 9 1.47 14.66 -7.53
C LYS A 9 1.59 14.51 -6.02
N THR A 10 1.21 15.53 -5.27
CA THR A 10 1.32 15.58 -3.80
C THR A 10 0.78 14.27 -3.21
N LYS A 11 1.68 13.42 -2.71
CA LYS A 11 1.31 12.13 -2.13
C LYS A 11 0.41 12.38 -0.93
N LYS A 12 -0.80 11.81 -0.96
CA LYS A 12 -1.77 11.95 0.13
C LYS A 12 -1.47 10.90 1.20
N ASN A 13 -1.48 11.30 2.47
CA ASN A 13 -1.38 10.35 3.57
C ASN A 13 -2.70 9.57 3.70
N THR A 14 -2.60 8.31 4.11
CA THR A 14 -3.78 7.50 4.46
C THR A 14 -3.52 6.82 5.78
N SER A 15 -4.47 6.90 6.70
CA SER A 15 -4.41 6.16 7.95
C SER A 15 -4.75 4.69 7.70
N LEU A 16 -3.80 3.80 7.95
CA LEU A 16 -3.98 2.35 7.89
C LEU A 16 -4.04 1.78 9.31
N ARG A 17 -5.10 1.02 9.62
CA ARG A 17 -5.24 0.32 10.90
C ARG A 17 -4.85 -1.14 10.73
N LEU A 18 -3.83 -1.58 11.47
CA LEU A 18 -3.34 -2.96 11.48
C LEU A 18 -3.40 -3.52 12.91
N LYS A 19 -3.56 -4.84 13.03
CA LYS A 19 -3.29 -5.53 14.30
C LYS A 19 -1.80 -5.39 14.62
N ASN A 20 -1.46 -5.37 15.91
CA ASN A 20 -0.08 -5.21 16.37
C ASN A 20 0.86 -6.27 15.79
N GLU A 21 0.42 -7.53 15.77
CA GLU A 21 1.19 -8.66 15.22
C GLU A 21 1.48 -8.47 13.73
N THR A 22 0.49 -8.01 12.96
CA THR A 22 0.63 -7.73 11.53
C THR A 22 1.61 -6.58 11.29
N LEU A 23 1.54 -5.51 12.09
CA LEU A 23 2.48 -4.39 11.97
C LEU A 23 3.91 -4.82 12.28
N LYS A 24 4.12 -5.66 13.31
CA LYS A 24 5.45 -6.20 13.64
C LYS A 24 6.01 -7.05 12.51
N ALA A 25 5.21 -7.98 11.97
CA ALA A 25 5.62 -8.81 10.84
C ALA A 25 5.98 -7.95 9.61
N LEU A 26 5.19 -6.91 9.33
CA LEU A 26 5.43 -6.00 8.22
C LEU A 26 6.71 -5.17 8.40
N LYS A 27 7.03 -4.74 9.63
CA LYS A 27 8.29 -4.06 9.95
C LYS A 27 9.50 -4.96 9.71
N ILE A 28 9.44 -6.20 10.15
CA ILE A 28 10.52 -7.18 9.95
C ILE A 28 10.76 -7.37 8.46
N LYS A 29 9.69 -7.62 7.69
CA LYS A 29 9.76 -7.73 6.22
C LYS A 29 10.37 -6.50 5.55
N ALA A 30 10.06 -5.30 6.04
CA ALA A 30 10.62 -4.07 5.52
C ALA A 30 12.14 -4.00 5.72
N ILE A 31 12.62 -4.39 6.90
CA ILE A 31 14.06 -4.45 7.21
C ILE A 31 14.76 -5.52 6.34
N GLU A 32 14.18 -6.72 6.23
CA GLU A 32 14.74 -7.81 5.42
C GLU A 32 14.89 -7.45 3.94
N GLN A 33 14.01 -6.61 3.41
CA GLN A 33 13.98 -6.18 2.01
C GLN A 33 14.66 -4.83 1.76
N ASP A 34 15.35 -4.26 2.75
CA ASP A 34 15.93 -2.92 2.70
C ASP A 34 14.94 -1.87 2.16
N SER A 35 13.70 -1.92 2.68
CA SER A 35 12.56 -1.15 2.19
C SER A 35 11.78 -0.52 3.34
N SER A 36 10.77 0.29 3.01
CA SER A 36 9.88 0.92 3.99
C SER A 36 8.49 0.29 3.95
N ILE A 37 7.78 0.32 5.08
CA ILE A 37 6.38 -0.12 5.15
C ILE A 37 5.54 0.63 4.12
N GLN A 38 5.77 1.93 3.96
CA GLN A 38 5.07 2.74 2.98
C GLN A 38 5.27 2.19 1.56
N LYS A 39 6.53 1.96 1.15
CA LYS A 39 6.85 1.45 -0.19
C LYS A 39 6.26 0.07 -0.45
N ILE A 40 6.28 -0.81 0.56
CA ILE A 40 5.68 -2.15 0.45
C ILE A 40 4.17 -2.05 0.24
N VAL A 41 3.49 -1.18 1.00
CA VAL A 41 2.03 -1.00 0.87
C VAL A 41 1.67 -0.31 -0.43
N GLU A 42 2.42 0.72 -0.85
CA GLU A 42 2.25 1.39 -2.14
C GLU A 42 2.36 0.37 -3.29
N GLN A 43 3.42 -0.45 -3.30
CA GLN A 43 3.61 -1.48 -4.32
C GLN A 43 2.49 -2.52 -4.31
N LEU A 44 2.04 -2.96 -3.13
CA LEU A 44 0.95 -3.93 -3.01
C LEU A 44 -0.37 -3.37 -3.57
N VAL A 45 -0.64 -2.08 -3.32
CA VAL A 45 -1.82 -1.39 -3.85
C VAL A 45 -1.72 -1.23 -5.36
N GLU A 46 -0.56 -0.80 -5.88
CA GLU A 46 -0.32 -0.69 -7.32
C GLU A 46 -0.48 -2.04 -8.03
N ASP A 47 0.10 -3.11 -7.48
CA ASP A 47 0.01 -4.46 -8.04
C ASP A 47 -1.41 -5.01 -7.98
N TYR A 48 -2.19 -4.66 -6.95
CA TYR A 48 -3.61 -4.98 -6.87
C TYR A 48 -4.40 -4.26 -7.96
N LEU A 49 -4.21 -2.94 -8.12
CA LEU A 49 -4.88 -2.15 -9.15
C LEU A 49 -4.49 -2.57 -10.57
N ALA A 50 -3.26 -3.03 -10.77
CA ALA A 50 -2.76 -3.59 -12.03
C ALA A 50 -3.25 -5.03 -12.29
N GLY A 51 -3.98 -5.65 -11.36
CA GLY A 51 -4.49 -7.02 -11.48
C GLY A 51 -3.45 -8.13 -11.29
N ARG A 52 -2.24 -7.79 -10.81
CA ARG A 52 -1.17 -8.76 -10.49
C ARG A 52 -1.45 -9.48 -9.17
N VAL A 53 -2.17 -8.82 -8.26
CA VAL A 53 -2.65 -9.39 -7.00
C VAL A 53 -4.17 -9.42 -7.01
N LYS A 54 -4.77 -10.55 -6.58
CA LYS A 54 -6.22 -10.67 -6.39
C LYS A 54 -6.54 -10.77 -4.90
N LEU A 55 -7.37 -9.86 -4.41
CA LEU A 55 -7.93 -9.98 -3.07
C LEU A 55 -9.01 -11.07 -3.09
N LYS A 56 -8.98 -11.97 -2.11
CA LYS A 56 -10.08 -12.90 -1.90
C LYS A 56 -11.28 -12.08 -1.46
N THR A 57 -12.24 -11.89 -2.36
CA THR A 57 -13.55 -11.36 -1.97
C THR A 57 -14.20 -12.43 -1.10
N ASN A 58 -14.44 -12.13 0.17
CA ASN A 58 -15.38 -12.92 0.96
C ASN A 58 -16.74 -12.72 0.29
N GLY A 59 -17.12 -13.67 -0.57
CA GLY A 59 -18.29 -13.55 -1.41
C GLY A 59 -19.51 -13.25 -0.55
N SER A 60 -20.22 -12.17 -0.89
CA SER A 60 -21.66 -12.22 -0.76
C SER A 60 -22.13 -13.41 -1.59
N LYS A 61 -22.46 -14.51 -0.90
CA LYS A 61 -23.49 -15.40 -1.41
C LYS A 61 -24.73 -14.52 -1.61
N SER A 62 -25.07 -14.23 -2.86
CA SER A 62 -26.43 -13.91 -3.23
C SER A 62 -26.69 -14.62 -4.55
N LYS A 63 -27.19 -15.84 -4.35
CA LYS A 63 -28.28 -16.52 -5.04
C LYS A 63 -28.53 -16.18 -6.51
#